data_AF-A0A7L5YV89-F1
#
_entry.id   AF-A0A7L5YV89-F1
#
_cell.length_a   1.000
_cell.length_b   1.000
_cell.length_c   1.000
_cell.angle_alpha   90.00
_cell.angle_beta   90.00
_cell.angle_gamma   90.00
#
_symmetry.space_group_name_H-M   'P 1'
#
loop_
_entity.id
_entity.type
_entity.pdbx_description
1 polymer ?
#
loop_
_entity_poly.entity_id
_entity_poly.type
_entity_poly.pdbx_seq_one_letter_code
_entity_poly.pdbx_strand_id
1 'polypeptide(L)'
;MYAGADDIALRAALGAGAAGLVITAVGAGNVNQALYQAILDSLHRGIPVVISSRVPYGGVRPIYAYSGGGVTLQKAGAIFARDLAHRKRASS
;
A
#
# COMPACT_ATOMS: atom_id res chain seq x y z
N MET A 1 -1.01 7.44 -6.03
CA MET A 1 0.13 7.19 -6.92
C MET A 1 -0.22 7.68 -8.32
N TYR A 2 0.68 8.46 -8.91
CA TYR A 2 0.69 8.87 -10.32
C TYR A 2 2.13 8.74 -10.85
N ALA A 3 2.34 8.83 -12.16
CA ALA A 3 3.68 8.74 -12.74
C ALA A 3 4.58 9.87 -12.22
N GLY A 4 5.76 9.53 -11.70
CA GLY A 4 6.68 10.50 -11.12
C GLY A 4 6.40 10.89 -9.67
N ALA A 5 5.39 10.30 -9.01
CA ALA A 5 5.15 10.55 -7.59
C ALA A 5 6.39 10.20 -6.73
N ASP A 6 6.85 11.16 -5.93
CA ASP A 6 7.85 10.96 -4.88
C ASP A 6 7.21 10.52 -3.56
N ASP A 7 8.00 10.49 -2.48
CA ASP A 7 7.55 10.11 -1.14
C ASP A 7 7.28 11.31 -0.21
N ILE A 8 7.33 12.56 -0.71
CA ILE A 8 7.22 13.76 0.13
C ILE A 8 5.89 13.78 0.88
N ALA A 9 4.77 13.53 0.18
CA ALA A 9 3.45 13.52 0.80
C ALA A 9 3.32 12.45 1.90
N LEU A 10 3.94 11.29 1.68
CA LEU A 10 3.96 10.20 2.66
C LEU A 10 4.75 10.62 3.91
N ARG A 11 5.97 11.16 3.72
CA ARG A 11 6.81 11.63 4.82
C ARG A 11 6.18 12.78 5.60
N ALA A 12 5.52 13.70 4.91
CA ALA A 12 4.80 14.81 5.54
C ALA A 12 3.67 14.29 6.44
N ALA A 13 2.88 13.32 5.98
CA ALA A 13 1.82 12.70 6.79
C ALA A 13 2.39 12.01 8.04
N LEU A 14 3.50 11.28 7.91
CA LEU A 14 4.18 10.65 9.05
C LEU A 14 4.74 11.69 10.03
N GLY A 15 5.34 12.78 9.52
CA GLY A 15 5.85 13.88 10.33
C GLY A 15 4.75 14.60 11.10
N ALA A 16 3.53 14.65 10.55
CA ALA A 16 2.34 15.17 11.21
C ALA A 16 1.72 14.19 12.24
N GLY A 17 2.32 13.01 12.47
CA GLY A 17 1.86 12.05 13.47
C GLY A 17 0.81 11.06 12.96
N ALA A 18 0.70 10.84 11.65
CA ALA A 18 -0.19 9.81 11.13
C ALA A 18 0.16 8.42 11.69
N ALA A 19 -0.82 7.77 12.32
CA ALA A 19 -0.66 6.43 12.89
C ALA A 19 -0.74 5.30 11.84
N GLY A 20 -0.98 5.63 10.58
CA GLY A 20 -1.12 4.68 9.49
C GLY A 20 -1.23 5.38 8.14
N LEU A 21 -1.02 4.64 7.06
CA LEU A 21 -1.05 5.16 5.69
C LEU A 21 -2.05 4.38 4.84
N VAL A 22 -2.78 5.10 3.98
CA VAL A 22 -3.58 4.50 2.90
C VAL A 22 -3.03 5.00 1.57
N ILE A 23 -2.50 4.08 0.77
CA ILE A 23 -1.89 4.39 -0.52
C ILE A 23 -2.83 3.95 -1.63
N THR A 24 -3.33 4.93 -2.39
CA THR A 24 -4.05 4.66 -3.64
C THR A 24 -3.04 4.33 -4.74
N ALA A 25 -2.83 3.04 -4.97
CA ALA A 25 -1.94 2.47 -5.98
C ALA A 25 -2.61 2.39 -7.37
N VAL A 26 -1.84 2.00 -8.39
CA VAL A 26 -2.34 1.81 -9.77
C VAL A 26 -2.60 0.34 -10.09
N GLY A 27 -3.54 0.09 -11.00
CA GLY A 27 -3.87 -1.24 -11.49
C GLY A 27 -4.15 -2.22 -10.35
N ALA A 28 -3.38 -3.32 -10.32
CA ALA A 28 -3.51 -4.40 -9.36
C ALA A 28 -2.89 -4.11 -7.98
N GLY A 29 -2.51 -2.87 -7.67
CA GLY A 29 -1.90 -2.47 -6.40
C GLY A 29 -0.44 -2.11 -6.47
N ASN A 30 0.04 -1.71 -7.64
CA ASN A 30 1.46 -1.44 -7.85
C ASN A 30 1.79 0.02 -7.56
N VAL A 31 3.01 0.24 -7.07
CA VAL A 31 3.62 1.55 -6.85
C VAL A 31 4.96 1.64 -7.58
N ASN A 32 5.52 2.84 -7.69
CA ASN A 32 6.88 3.02 -8.19
C ASN A 32 7.93 2.75 -7.10
N GLN A 33 9.21 2.74 -7.50
CA GLN A 33 10.31 2.43 -6.59
C GLN A 33 10.41 3.39 -5.40
N ALA A 34 10.21 4.70 -5.60
CA ALA A 34 10.31 5.69 -4.53
C ALA A 34 9.27 5.44 -3.42
N LEU A 35 8.00 5.29 -3.81
CA LEU A 35 6.94 4.96 -2.85
C LEU A 35 7.13 3.57 -2.24
N TYR A 36 7.65 2.60 -3.00
CA TYR A 36 7.93 1.27 -2.47
C TYR A 36 8.90 1.34 -1.29
N GLN A 37 10.01 2.06 -1.42
CA GLN A 37 10.99 2.21 -0.34
C GLN A 37 10.40 2.91 0.89
N ALA A 38 9.67 4.01 0.69
CA ALA A 38 9.02 4.73 1.79
C ALA A 38 7.95 3.87 2.51
N ILE A 39 7.26 2.99 1.79
CA ILE A 39 6.32 2.03 2.37
C ILE A 39 7.07 0.99 3.22
N LEU A 40 8.19 0.44 2.74
CA LEU A 40 9.01 -0.48 3.52
C LEU A 40 9.50 0.16 4.82
N ASP A 41 10.02 1.39 4.75
CA ASP A 41 10.47 2.14 5.92
C ASP A 41 9.33 2.33 6.93
N SER A 42 8.12 2.61 6.45
CA SER A 42 6.93 2.78 7.29
C SER A 42 6.55 1.48 7.99
N LEU A 43 6.52 0.37 7.24
CA LEU A 43 6.21 -0.96 7.77
C LEU A 43 7.25 -1.42 8.80
N HIS A 44 8.55 -1.18 8.56
CA HIS A 44 9.62 -1.48 9.52
C HIS A 44 9.50 -0.70 10.83
N ARG A 45 8.93 0.52 10.78
CA ARG A 45 8.63 1.34 11.95
C ARG A 45 7.34 0.92 12.67
N GLY A 46 6.71 -0.16 12.24
CA GLY A 46 5.45 -0.66 12.78
C GLY A 46 4.22 0.15 12.35
N ILE A 47 4.36 1.02 11.36
CA ILE A 47 3.26 1.85 10.87
C ILE A 47 2.46 1.04 9.83
N PRO A 48 1.17 0.76 10.07
CA PRO A 48 0.36 -0.01 9.14
C PRO A 48 0.16 0.76 7.82
N VAL A 49 0.34 0.04 6.71
CA VAL A 49 0.12 0.57 5.36
C VAL A 49 -0.96 -0.24 4.66
N VAL A 50 -1.99 0.45 4.17
CA VAL A 50 -3.07 -0.14 3.36
C VAL A 50 -2.87 0.23 1.89
N ILE A 51 -2.86 -0.76 1.00
CA ILE A 51 -2.85 -0.60 -0.44
C ILE A 51 -4.28 -0.66 -0.98
N SER A 52 -4.71 0.44 -1.60
CA SER A 52 -6.02 0.57 -2.27
C SER A 52 -5.82 0.83 -3.78
N SER A 53 -6.89 0.75 -4.56
CA SER A 53 -6.89 1.06 -6.00
C SER A 53 -8.15 1.84 -6.36
N ARG A 54 -8.06 2.72 -7.38
CA ARG A 54 -9.22 3.44 -7.94
C ARG A 54 -10.05 2.59 -8.90
N VAL A 55 -9.58 1.40 -9.24
CA VAL A 55 -10.28 0.54 -10.21
C VAL A 55 -11.51 -0.10 -9.51
N PRO A 56 -12.74 0.16 -10.00
CA PRO A 56 -13.98 -0.27 -9.34
C PRO A 56 -14.20 -1.78 -9.38
N TYR A 57 -13.64 -2.49 -10.38
CA TYR A 57 -13.78 -3.94 -10.56
C TYR A 57 -12.42 -4.60 -10.85
N GLY A 58 -12.17 -5.76 -10.26
CA GLY A 58 -10.89 -6.52 -10.42
C GLY A 58 -9.96 -6.48 -9.21
N GLY A 59 -10.15 -5.49 -8.32
CA GLY A 59 -9.52 -5.42 -7.01
C GLY A 59 -7.99 -5.34 -7.01
N VAL A 60 -7.43 -5.02 -5.86
CA VAL A 60 -5.98 -5.07 -5.63
C VAL A 60 -5.59 -6.57 -5.58
N ARG A 61 -4.78 -7.03 -6.54
CA ARG A 61 -4.34 -8.44 -6.66
C ARG A 61 -2.83 -8.50 -6.65
N PRO A 62 -2.21 -9.07 -5.61
CA PRO A 62 -0.76 -9.21 -5.55
C PRO A 62 -0.30 -10.30 -6.52
N ILE A 63 -0.11 -9.95 -7.79
CA ILE A 63 0.31 -10.89 -8.85
C ILE A 63 1.70 -10.57 -9.42
N TYR A 64 2.18 -9.34 -9.25
CA TYR A 64 3.49 -8.90 -9.74
C TYR A 64 4.54 -8.91 -8.63
N ALA A 65 5.66 -9.57 -8.88
CA ALA A 65 6.73 -9.81 -7.91
C ALA A 65 7.96 -8.90 -8.05
N TYR A 66 7.87 -7.82 -8.83
CA TYR A 66 8.92 -6.80 -8.91
C TYR A 66 8.86 -5.86 -7.69
N SER A 67 9.90 -5.05 -7.48
CA SER A 67 9.95 -4.02 -6.42
C SER A 67 8.86 -2.97 -6.60
N GLY A 68 7.91 -2.91 -5.65
CA GLY A 68 6.70 -2.08 -5.76
C GLY A 68 5.51 -2.78 -6.43
N GLY A 69 5.67 -4.03 -6.87
CA GLY A 69 4.58 -4.89 -7.29
C GLY A 69 3.76 -5.39 -6.09
N GLY A 70 2.49 -5.74 -6.33
CA GLY A 70 1.60 -6.15 -5.25
C GLY A 70 2.10 -7.35 -4.42
N VAL A 71 2.82 -8.33 -5.01
CA VAL A 71 3.37 -9.48 -4.27
C VAL A 71 4.43 -9.03 -3.27
N THR A 72 5.33 -8.13 -3.68
CA THR A 72 6.42 -7.68 -2.80
C THR A 72 5.89 -6.79 -1.69
N LEU A 73 4.89 -5.95 -1.97
CA LEU A 73 4.16 -5.16 -0.96
C LEU A 73 3.46 -6.06 0.06
N GLN A 74 2.75 -7.11 -0.39
CA GLN A 74 2.07 -8.03 0.51
C GLN A 74 3.06 -8.80 1.39
N LYS A 75 4.15 -9.31 0.81
CA LYS A 75 5.21 -9.99 1.56
C LYS A 75 5.89 -9.10 2.60
N ALA A 76 5.99 -7.79 2.32
CA ALA A 76 6.49 -6.81 3.27
C ALA A 76 5.52 -6.50 4.42
N GLY A 77 4.27 -7.00 4.38
CA GLY A 77 3.27 -6.80 5.41
C GLY A 77 2.24 -5.71 5.11
N ALA A 78 2.23 -5.15 3.89
CA ALA A 78 1.18 -4.21 3.50
C ALA A 78 -0.19 -4.91 3.41
N ILE A 79 -1.23 -4.22 3.88
CA ILE A 79 -2.60 -4.74 3.91
C ILE A 79 -3.32 -4.32 2.64
N PHE A 80 -3.92 -5.25 1.91
CA PHE A 80 -4.66 -4.90 0.70
C PHE A 80 -6.10 -4.59 1.08
N ALA A 81 -6.69 -3.51 0.55
CA ALA A 81 -8.03 -3.07 0.94
C ALA A 81 -9.11 -4.15 0.73
N ARG A 82 -8.93 -5.04 -0.23
CA ARG A 82 -9.77 -6.24 -0.41
C ARG A 82 -9.68 -7.19 0.79
N ASP A 83 -8.49 -7.38 1.35
CA ASP A 83 -8.26 -8.26 2.50
C ASP A 83 -8.92 -7.69 3.76
N LEU A 84 -9.08 -6.36 3.88
CA LEU A 84 -9.87 -5.76 4.97
C LEU A 84 -11.35 -6.15 4.87
N ALA A 85 -11.92 -6.21 3.67
CA ALA A 85 -13.30 -6.66 3.49
C ALA A 85 -13.49 -8.14 3.86
N HIS A 86 -12.50 -8.98 3.58
CA HIS A 86 -12.49 -10.38 4.01
C HIS A 86 -12.29 -10.53 5.53
N ARG A 87 -11.34 -9.80 6.13
CA ARG A 87 -11.08 -9.82 7.58
C ARG A 87 -12.26 -9.33 8.40
N LYS A 88 -12.99 -8.31 7.92
CA LYS A 88 -14.23 -7.84 8.58
C LYS A 88 -15.35 -8.89 8.58
N ARG A 89 -15.34 -9.85 7.65
CA ARG A 89 -16.34 -10.94 7.57
C ARG A 89 -15.95 -12.20 8.33
N ALA A 90 -14.67 -12.38 8.66
CA ALA A 90 -14.18 -13.55 9.39
C ALA A 90 -14.31 -13.43 10.91
N SER A 91 -14.83 -12.28 11.39
CA SER A 91 -15.02 -11.97 12.82
C SER A 91 -16.50 -11.88 13.21
N SER A 92 -17.38 -12.67 12.57
CA SER A 92 -18.80 -12.81 12.91
C SER A 92 -19.13 -14.24 13.29
#